data_AF-A0A101G6B5-F1
#
_entry.id   AF-A0A101G6B5-F1
#
_cell.length_a   1.000
_cell.length_b   1.000
_cell.length_c   1.000
_cell.angle_alpha   90.00
_cell.angle_beta   90.00
_cell.angle_gamma   90.00
#
_symmetry.space_group_name_H-M   'P 1'
#
loop_
_entity.id
_entity.type
_entity.pdbx_description
1 polymer ?
#
loop_
_entity_poly.entity_id
_entity_poly.type
_entity_poly.pdbx_seq_one_letter_code
_entity_poly.pdbx_strand_id
1 'polypeptide(L)'
;MPVKEPVQKINGKICFTTTAMCEALNVSRETLSVWESKGCPKTARGWWPLWDILRWRGLIPLAGNQEGQAEEPLAVKRLRYDASLKEAKVEEITFKNEATQKMYVSKEEATAEIRRFYPVLKKSVLTFCRRIVAEVEPYVDRAVVKRVEKIITELTLDALGQISVPGVFTAPKRKQKKGGN
;
A
#
# COMPACT_ATOMS: atom_id res chain seq x y z
N MET A 1 -12.43 67.53 3.96
CA MET A 1 -11.47 66.49 4.40
C MET A 1 -10.45 66.28 3.29
N PRO A 2 -9.14 66.27 3.57
CA PRO A 2 -8.14 66.24 2.50
C PRO A 2 -8.22 64.90 1.77
N VAL A 3 -8.49 64.97 0.46
CA VAL A 3 -8.48 63.83 -0.45
C VAL A 3 -7.02 63.37 -0.54
N LYS A 4 -6.65 62.39 0.28
CA LYS A 4 -5.35 61.73 0.15
C LYS A 4 -5.36 60.99 -1.17
N GLU A 5 -4.36 61.27 -2.01
CA GLU A 5 -4.21 60.63 -3.31
C GLU A 5 -4.32 59.10 -3.14
N PRO A 6 -5.14 58.41 -3.95
CA PRO A 6 -5.49 57.01 -3.73
C PRO A 6 -4.32 56.04 -3.91
N VAL A 7 -3.25 56.52 -4.55
CA VAL A 7 -2.07 55.75 -4.96
C VAL A 7 -0.81 56.54 -4.62
N GLN A 8 0.13 55.92 -3.91
CA GLN A 8 1.44 56.51 -3.63
C GLN A 8 2.55 55.51 -3.97
N LYS A 9 3.64 55.99 -4.56
CA LYS A 9 4.87 55.20 -4.73
C LYS A 9 5.67 55.28 -3.43
N ILE A 10 5.74 54.18 -2.69
CA ILE A 10 6.53 54.07 -1.46
C ILE A 10 7.56 52.96 -1.69
N ASN A 11 8.86 53.25 -1.50
CA ASN A 11 9.97 52.30 -1.70
C ASN A 11 9.96 51.60 -3.08
N GLY A 12 9.67 52.34 -4.15
CA GLY A 12 9.64 51.81 -5.52
C GLY A 12 8.44 50.90 -5.83
N LYS A 13 7.51 50.72 -4.89
CA LYS A 13 6.30 49.90 -5.05
C LYS A 13 5.04 50.78 -5.12
N ILE A 14 4.10 50.39 -5.96
CA ILE A 14 2.79 51.05 -6.08
C ILE A 14 1.93 50.60 -4.90
N CYS A 15 1.70 51.51 -3.96
CA CYS A 15 0.92 51.26 -2.76
C CYS A 15 -0.45 51.94 -2.87
N PHE A 16 -1.50 51.21 -2.51
CA PHE A 16 -2.86 51.71 -2.43
C PHE A 16 -3.23 51.98 -0.98
N THR A 17 -4.09 52.97 -0.78
CA THR A 17 -4.76 53.17 0.51
C THR A 17 -5.74 52.02 0.78
N THR A 18 -6.05 51.74 2.05
CA THR A 18 -7.01 50.69 2.43
C THR A 18 -8.35 50.81 1.70
N THR A 19 -8.85 52.02 1.46
CA THR A 19 -10.12 52.26 0.74
C THR A 19 -9.99 51.91 -0.74
N ALA A 20 -8.94 52.39 -1.42
CA ALA A 20 -8.70 52.09 -2.82
C ALA A 20 -8.41 50.59 -3.05
N MET A 21 -7.78 49.93 -2.07
CA MET A 21 -7.53 48.48 -2.10
C MET A 21 -8.81 47.66 -1.97
N CYS A 22 -9.72 48.06 -1.09
CA CYS A 22 -11.05 47.44 -0.95
C CYS A 22 -11.84 47.53 -2.26
N GLU A 23 -11.82 48.68 -2.92
CA GLU A 23 -12.48 48.90 -4.21
C GLU A 23 -11.83 48.07 -5.32
N ALA A 24 -10.50 48.10 -5.44
CA ALA A 24 -9.77 47.41 -6.51
C ALA A 24 -9.91 45.88 -6.46
N LEU A 25 -9.99 45.29 -5.26
CA LEU A 25 -10.15 43.84 -5.09
C LEU A 25 -11.60 43.40 -4.86
N ASN A 26 -12.53 44.35 -4.70
CA ASN A 26 -13.91 44.13 -4.28
C ASN A 26 -14.01 43.32 -2.97
N VAL A 27 -13.27 43.74 -1.95
CA VAL A 27 -13.13 43.03 -0.67
C VAL A 27 -13.42 43.95 0.52
N SER A 28 -14.06 43.42 1.56
CA SER A 28 -14.38 44.17 2.78
C SER A 28 -13.12 44.53 3.59
N ARG A 29 -13.19 45.64 4.35
CA ARG A 29 -12.08 46.07 5.24
C ARG A 29 -11.74 45.01 6.31
N GLU A 30 -12.74 44.26 6.76
CA GLU A 30 -12.55 43.15 7.70
C GLU A 30 -11.69 42.04 7.12
N THR A 31 -11.89 41.74 5.83
CA THR A 31 -11.12 40.73 5.13
C THR A 31 -9.64 41.14 5.00
N LEU A 32 -9.35 42.44 4.80
CA LEU A 32 -7.97 42.95 4.84
C LEU A 32 -7.34 42.81 6.24
N SER A 33 -8.12 42.97 7.32
CA SER A 33 -7.66 42.74 8.70
C SER A 33 -7.36 41.26 8.96
N VAL A 34 -8.21 40.36 8.45
CA VAL A 34 -7.97 38.91 8.50
C VAL A 34 -6.76 38.51 7.64
N TRP A 35 -6.48 39.23 6.56
CA TRP A 35 -5.27 38.99 5.77
C TRP A 35 -4.02 39.47 6.50
N GLU A 36 -4.10 40.58 7.22
CA GLU A 36 -3.00 41.04 8.10
C GLU A 36 -2.65 39.97 9.14
N SER A 37 -3.65 39.36 9.81
CA SER A 37 -3.40 38.29 10.78
C SER A 37 -2.88 36.98 10.16
N LYS A 38 -3.13 36.76 8.88
CA LYS A 38 -2.62 35.61 8.10
C LYS A 38 -1.25 35.85 7.46
N GLY A 39 -0.62 37.01 7.70
CA GLY A 39 0.73 37.32 7.22
C GLY A 39 0.78 38.02 5.85
N CYS A 40 -0.26 38.76 5.48
CA CYS A 40 -0.29 39.56 4.25
C CYS A 40 0.76 40.70 4.30
N PRO A 41 1.56 40.91 3.23
CA PRO A 41 2.60 41.93 3.21
C PRO A 41 2.00 43.36 3.25
N LYS A 42 2.52 44.17 4.19
CA LYS A 42 2.08 45.56 4.41
C LYS A 42 3.30 46.48 4.51
N THR A 43 3.30 47.56 3.72
CA THR A 43 4.45 48.49 3.66
C THR A 43 4.40 49.53 4.78
N ALA A 44 3.21 50.01 5.14
CA ALA A 44 3.01 50.95 6.24
C ALA A 44 1.56 50.88 6.76
N ARG A 45 1.25 51.58 7.86
CA ARG A 45 -0.10 51.64 8.44
C ARG A 45 -1.10 52.19 7.42
N GLY A 46 -1.96 51.32 6.88
CA GLY A 46 -3.01 51.66 5.91
C GLY A 46 -2.55 51.74 4.45
N TRP A 47 -1.32 51.30 4.15
CA TRP A 47 -0.74 51.28 2.81
C TRP A 47 -0.39 49.86 2.38
N TRP A 48 -0.93 49.46 1.23
CA TRP A 48 -0.94 48.09 0.75
C TRP A 48 -0.28 48.00 -0.63
N PRO A 49 0.83 47.25 -0.77
CA PRO A 49 1.46 47.03 -2.07
C PRO A 49 0.62 46.07 -2.91
N LEU A 50 -0.03 46.56 -3.97
CA LEU A 50 -0.99 45.76 -4.76
C LEU A 50 -0.36 44.48 -5.32
N TRP A 51 0.81 44.61 -5.92
CA TRP A 51 1.50 43.50 -6.58
C TRP A 51 1.94 42.40 -5.62
N ASP A 52 2.41 42.76 -4.41
CA ASP A 52 2.85 41.78 -3.42
C ASP A 52 1.65 41.03 -2.81
N ILE A 53 0.49 41.69 -2.69
CA ILE A 53 -0.73 41.07 -2.19
C ILE A 53 -1.33 40.13 -3.23
N LEU A 54 -1.35 40.54 -4.49
CA LEU A 54 -1.76 39.67 -5.59
C LEU A 54 -0.84 38.44 -5.72
N ARG A 55 0.46 38.61 -5.45
CA ARG A 55 1.43 37.50 -5.35
C ARG A 55 1.14 36.58 -4.17
N TRP A 56 0.92 37.14 -2.97
CA TRP A 56 0.58 36.36 -1.77
C TRP A 56 -0.72 35.58 -1.93
N ARG A 57 -1.70 36.14 -2.66
CA ARG A 57 -2.96 35.46 -3.01
C ARG A 57 -2.79 34.40 -4.10
N GLY A 58 -1.64 34.32 -4.75
CA GLY A 58 -1.36 33.37 -5.83
C GLY A 58 -2.05 33.72 -7.16
N LEU A 59 -2.50 34.97 -7.35
CA LEU A 59 -3.18 35.42 -8.58
C LEU A 59 -2.20 35.84 -9.69
N ILE A 60 -0.93 36.08 -9.33
CA ILE A 60 0.12 36.43 -10.29
C ILE A 60 1.29 35.46 -10.10
N PRO A 61 1.69 34.71 -11.14
CA PRO A 61 2.90 33.88 -11.08
C PRO A 61 4.15 34.76 -10.96
N LEU A 62 5.15 34.30 -10.21
CA LEU A 62 6.43 35.01 -10.09
C LEU A 62 7.04 35.13 -11.49
N ALA A 63 7.23 36.36 -12.00
CA ALA A 63 7.97 36.61 -13.23
C ALA A 63 9.42 36.14 -13.01
N GLY A 64 9.70 34.88 -13.37
CA GLY A 64 10.99 34.23 -13.16
C GLY A 64 10.92 32.75 -12.79
N ASN A 65 9.78 32.22 -12.33
CA ASN A 65 9.69 30.78 -12.05
C ASN A 65 9.24 30.03 -13.30
N GLN A 66 10.22 29.36 -13.90
CA GLN A 66 10.06 28.32 -14.91
C GLN A 66 9.00 27.30 -14.46
N GLU A 67 8.35 26.71 -15.45
CA GLU A 67 7.35 25.65 -15.36
C GLU A 67 7.70 24.63 -14.25
N GLY A 68 6.78 24.43 -13.31
CA GLY A 68 6.81 23.26 -12.43
C GLY A 68 7.22 23.50 -10.97
N GLN A 69 6.56 24.42 -10.27
CA GLN A 69 6.14 24.26 -8.86
C GLN A 69 5.46 25.55 -8.40
N ALA A 70 4.14 25.63 -8.60
CA ALA A 70 3.34 26.52 -7.78
C ALA A 70 3.42 25.97 -6.35
N GLU A 71 4.15 26.64 -5.47
CA GLU A 71 4.12 26.31 -4.05
C GLU A 71 2.68 26.46 -3.57
N GLU A 72 1.98 25.33 -3.45
CA GLU A 72 0.60 25.37 -3.00
C GLU A 72 0.53 26.01 -1.60
N PRO A 73 -0.50 26.86 -1.34
CA PRO A 73 -0.64 27.53 -0.07
C PRO A 73 -0.59 26.50 1.07
N LEU A 74 0.10 26.83 2.17
CA LEU A 74 0.32 25.91 3.30
C LEU A 74 -0.97 25.24 3.82
N ALA A 75 -2.11 25.92 3.69
CA ALA A 75 -3.43 25.36 4.02
C ALA A 75 -3.84 24.19 3.12
N VAL A 76 -3.58 24.28 1.81
CA VAL A 76 -3.89 23.22 0.84
C VAL A 76 -2.95 22.02 1.05
N LYS A 77 -1.66 22.27 1.32
CA LYS A 77 -0.70 21.22 1.70
C LYS A 77 -1.17 20.46 2.95
N ARG A 78 -1.56 21.18 4.01
CA ARG A 78 -2.09 20.58 5.25
C ARG A 78 -3.31 19.71 4.99
N LEU A 79 -4.28 20.20 4.21
CA LEU A 79 -5.48 19.43 3.86
C LEU A 79 -5.15 18.14 3.09
N ARG A 80 -4.16 18.18 2.18
CA ARG A 80 -3.70 16.97 1.47
C ARG A 80 -3.02 15.97 2.40
N TYR A 81 -2.17 16.43 3.31
CA TYR A 81 -1.56 15.56 4.30
C TYR A 81 -2.62 14.95 5.24
N ASP A 82 -3.60 15.72 5.67
CA ASP A 82 -4.70 15.22 6.51
C ASP A 82 -5.58 14.22 5.76
N ALA A 83 -5.80 14.40 4.45
CA ALA A 83 -6.51 13.45 3.60
C ALA A 83 -5.71 12.14 3.44
N SER A 84 -4.43 12.23 3.11
CA SER A 84 -3.55 11.06 2.95
C SER A 84 -3.39 10.27 4.26
N LEU A 85 -3.29 10.96 5.40
CA LEU A 85 -3.27 10.32 6.72
C LEU A 85 -4.58 9.59 7.05
N LYS A 86 -5.72 10.08 6.56
CA LYS A 86 -7.02 9.41 6.74
C LYS A 86 -7.13 8.19 5.83
N GLU A 87 -6.69 8.29 4.58
CA GLU A 87 -6.65 7.16 3.64
C GLU A 87 -5.79 6.00 4.18
N ALA A 88 -4.57 6.28 4.62
CA ALA A 88 -3.69 5.27 5.20
C ALA A 88 -4.28 4.61 6.46
N LYS A 89 -5.02 5.38 7.29
CA LYS A 89 -5.72 4.83 8.46
C LYS A 89 -6.91 3.95 8.07
N VAL A 90 -7.64 4.32 7.01
CA VAL A 90 -8.73 3.48 6.49
C VAL A 90 -8.15 2.16 5.97
N GLU A 91 -7.05 2.20 5.21
CA GLU A 91 -6.35 1.01 4.73
C GLU A 91 -5.90 0.09 5.88
N GLU A 92 -5.30 0.68 6.93
CA GLU A 92 -4.88 -0.07 8.12
C GLU A 92 -6.06 -0.71 8.85
N ILE A 93 -7.18 0.00 8.99
CA ILE A 93 -8.40 -0.52 9.60
C ILE A 93 -9.02 -1.62 8.74
N THR A 94 -9.05 -1.47 7.40
CA THR A 94 -9.55 -2.51 6.49
C THR A 94 -8.70 -3.77 6.58
N PHE A 95 -7.37 -3.63 6.57
CA PHE A 95 -6.45 -4.76 6.73
C PHE A 95 -6.64 -5.47 8.08
N LYS A 96 -6.78 -4.72 9.18
CA LYS A 96 -7.07 -5.28 10.50
C LYS A 96 -8.43 -5.97 10.56
N ASN A 97 -9.46 -5.40 9.94
CA ASN A 97 -10.79 -6.00 9.87
C ASN A 97 -10.76 -7.30 9.06
N GLU A 98 -10.09 -7.34 7.91
CA GLU A 98 -9.95 -8.54 7.08
C GLU A 98 -9.11 -9.63 7.77
N ALA A 99 -8.04 -9.26 8.47
CA ALA A 99 -7.27 -10.17 9.30
C ALA A 99 -8.14 -10.76 10.43
N THR A 100 -8.97 -9.94 11.07
CA THR A 100 -9.91 -10.38 12.11
C THR A 100 -11.02 -11.26 11.54
N GLN A 101 -11.40 -11.07 10.27
CA GLN A 101 -12.37 -11.88 9.53
C GLN A 101 -11.83 -13.23 9.04
N LYS A 102 -10.63 -13.66 9.49
CA LYS A 102 -10.00 -14.97 9.19
C LYS A 102 -9.58 -15.18 7.72
N MET A 103 -9.47 -14.12 6.92
CA MET A 103 -9.00 -14.23 5.52
C MET A 103 -7.48 -14.23 5.37
N TYR A 104 -6.74 -13.93 6.45
CA TYR A 104 -5.29 -13.92 6.46
C TYR A 104 -4.77 -14.76 7.63
N VAL A 105 -4.03 -15.82 7.30
CA VAL A 105 -3.25 -16.61 8.26
C VAL A 105 -1.80 -16.15 8.14
N SER A 106 -1.13 -15.92 9.27
CA SER A 106 0.30 -15.58 9.22
C SER A 106 1.09 -16.68 8.54
N LYS A 107 2.11 -16.34 7.76
CA LYS A 107 2.95 -17.33 7.07
C LYS A 107 3.53 -18.36 8.04
N GLU A 108 3.87 -17.93 9.25
CA GLU A 108 4.40 -18.77 10.31
C GLU A 108 3.37 -19.77 10.83
N GLU A 109 2.14 -19.33 11.06
CA GLU A 109 1.02 -20.17 11.50
C GLU A 109 0.60 -21.18 10.43
N ALA A 110 0.48 -20.73 9.17
CA ALA A 110 0.20 -21.62 8.04
C ALA A 110 1.30 -22.68 7.87
N THR A 111 2.57 -22.28 8.01
CA THR A 111 3.71 -23.21 7.95
C THR A 111 3.70 -24.19 9.12
N ALA A 112 3.36 -23.73 10.32
CA ALA A 112 3.27 -24.57 11.50
C ALA A 112 2.13 -25.60 11.37
N GLU A 113 0.98 -25.20 10.83
CA GLU A 113 -0.16 -26.08 10.61
C GLU A 113 0.13 -27.13 9.53
N ILE A 114 0.71 -26.74 8.39
CA ILE A 114 1.13 -27.68 7.34
C ILE A 114 2.17 -28.67 7.87
N ARG A 115 3.13 -28.21 8.69
CA ARG A 115 4.13 -29.08 9.34
C ARG A 115 3.48 -30.09 10.30
N ARG A 116 2.38 -29.72 10.98
CA ARG A 116 1.62 -30.63 11.84
C ARG A 116 0.77 -31.61 11.04
N PHE A 117 0.22 -31.18 9.91
CA PHE A 117 -0.61 -32.01 9.04
C PHE A 117 0.20 -33.11 8.32
N TYR A 118 1.42 -32.79 7.87
CA TYR A 118 2.20 -33.71 7.03
C TYR A 118 2.52 -35.08 7.68
N PRO A 119 2.91 -35.17 8.97
CA PRO A 119 3.05 -36.46 9.66
C PRO A 119 1.74 -37.25 9.75
N VAL A 120 0.61 -36.56 9.95
CA VAL A 120 -0.73 -37.18 10.02
C VAL A 120 -1.10 -37.76 8.66
N LEU A 121 -0.91 -36.99 7.58
CA LEU A 121 -1.12 -37.45 6.21
C LEU A 121 -0.25 -38.67 5.90
N LYS A 122 1.06 -38.59 6.15
CA LYS A 122 2.00 -39.71 5.92
C LYS A 122 1.54 -40.97 6.63
N LYS A 123 1.17 -40.88 7.91
CA LYS A 123 0.71 -42.03 8.69
C LYS A 123 -0.60 -42.60 8.12
N SER A 124 -1.55 -41.74 7.76
CA SER A 124 -2.84 -42.14 7.21
C SER A 124 -2.68 -42.92 5.91
N VAL A 125 -1.89 -42.38 4.96
CA VAL A 125 -1.68 -43.01 3.66
C VAL A 125 -0.92 -44.34 3.80
N LEU A 126 0.14 -44.40 4.62
CA LEU A 126 0.85 -45.67 4.85
C LEU A 126 -0.04 -46.74 5.50
N THR A 127 -0.97 -46.33 6.38
CA THR A 127 -1.93 -47.26 6.99
C THR A 127 -2.92 -47.78 5.95
N PHE A 128 -3.40 -46.91 5.06
CA PHE A 128 -4.26 -47.28 3.94
C PHE A 128 -3.57 -48.32 3.02
N CYS A 129 -2.29 -48.11 2.69
CA CYS A 129 -1.50 -49.06 1.89
C CYS A 129 -1.42 -50.45 2.53
N ARG A 130 -1.14 -50.53 3.84
CA ARG A 130 -1.10 -51.81 4.56
C ARG A 130 -2.45 -52.53 4.55
N ARG A 131 -3.54 -51.76 4.65
CA ARG A 131 -4.90 -52.31 4.60
C ARG A 131 -5.21 -52.91 3.23
N ILE A 132 -4.77 -52.27 2.14
CA ILE A 132 -4.89 -52.85 0.79
C ILE A 132 -4.12 -54.19 0.71
N VAL A 133 -2.90 -54.25 1.22
CA VAL A 133 -2.11 -55.48 1.21
C VAL A 133 -2.80 -56.60 1.99
N ALA A 134 -3.37 -56.28 3.16
CA ALA A 134 -4.11 -57.24 3.98
C ALA A 134 -5.36 -57.80 3.27
N GLU A 135 -6.06 -56.99 2.47
CA GLU A 135 -7.20 -57.45 1.67
C GLU A 135 -6.78 -58.34 0.49
N VAL A 136 -5.58 -58.16 -0.05
CA VAL A 136 -5.06 -58.94 -1.18
C VAL A 136 -4.40 -60.25 -0.72
N GLU A 137 -3.86 -60.29 0.50
CA GLU A 137 -3.13 -61.43 1.07
C GLU A 137 -3.85 -62.78 0.96
N PRO A 138 -5.18 -62.91 1.17
CA PRO A 138 -5.88 -64.20 1.03
C PRO A 138 -5.93 -64.77 -0.38
N TYR A 139 -5.72 -63.94 -1.41
CA TYR A 139 -5.94 -64.30 -2.81
C TYR A 139 -4.65 -64.60 -3.58
N VAL A 140 -3.48 -64.35 -2.98
CA VAL A 140 -2.19 -64.48 -3.66
C VAL A 140 -1.12 -65.09 -2.76
N ASP A 141 -0.14 -65.75 -3.35
CA ASP A 141 0.96 -66.34 -2.59
C ASP A 141 1.78 -65.28 -1.84
N ARG A 142 2.36 -65.68 -0.71
CA ARG A 142 3.22 -64.83 0.13
C ARG A 142 4.34 -64.12 -0.65
N ALA A 143 4.88 -64.72 -1.70
CA ALA A 143 5.88 -64.09 -2.56
C ALA A 143 5.31 -62.90 -3.38
N VAL A 144 4.05 -63.01 -3.83
CA VAL A 144 3.33 -61.94 -4.53
C VAL A 144 2.96 -60.83 -3.55
N VAL A 145 2.44 -61.16 -2.36
CA VAL A 145 2.10 -60.19 -1.30
C VAL A 145 3.28 -59.26 -1.01
N LYS A 146 4.47 -59.83 -0.76
CA LYS A 146 5.69 -59.05 -0.49
C LYS A 146 6.08 -58.13 -1.65
N ARG A 147 5.90 -58.56 -2.90
CA ARG A 147 6.17 -57.71 -4.08
C ARG A 147 5.17 -56.56 -4.16
N VAL A 148 3.89 -56.84 -3.96
CA VAL A 148 2.82 -55.83 -3.99
C VAL A 148 3.03 -54.80 -2.88
N GLU A 149 3.29 -55.25 -1.65
CA GLU A 149 3.58 -54.37 -0.51
C GLU A 149 4.77 -53.44 -0.79
N LYS A 150 5.85 -53.99 -1.34
CA LYS A 150 7.03 -53.20 -1.72
C LYS A 150 6.69 -52.14 -2.77
N ILE A 151 5.99 -52.51 -3.84
CA ILE A 151 5.61 -51.60 -4.93
C ILE A 151 4.72 -50.47 -4.39
N ILE A 152 3.69 -50.82 -3.62
CA ILE A 152 2.77 -49.83 -3.04
C ILE A 152 3.52 -48.89 -2.11
N THR A 153 4.41 -49.41 -1.26
CA THR A 153 5.17 -48.59 -0.30
C THR A 153 6.12 -47.64 -1.02
N GLU A 154 6.86 -48.12 -2.03
CA GLU A 154 7.76 -47.28 -2.83
C GLU A 154 7.00 -46.16 -3.56
N LEU A 155 5.91 -46.50 -4.27
CA LEU A 155 5.08 -45.50 -4.97
C LEU A 155 4.48 -44.47 -4.02
N THR A 156 4.05 -44.90 -2.83
CA THR A 156 3.45 -44.02 -1.83
C THR A 156 4.48 -43.06 -1.25
N LEU A 157 5.69 -43.55 -0.95
CA LEU A 157 6.77 -42.70 -0.45
C LEU A 157 7.25 -41.72 -1.51
N ASP A 158 7.32 -42.13 -2.79
CA ASP A 158 7.64 -41.24 -3.90
C ASP A 158 6.57 -40.14 -4.07
N ALA A 159 5.29 -40.50 -4.02
CA ALA A 159 4.19 -39.54 -4.12
C ALA A 159 4.18 -38.54 -2.96
N LEU A 160 4.38 -39.01 -1.71
CA LEU A 160 4.52 -38.13 -0.55
C LEU A 160 5.75 -37.22 -0.71
N GLY A 161 6.89 -37.77 -1.16
CA GLY A 161 8.10 -37.00 -1.44
C GLY A 161 7.86 -35.87 -2.43
N GLN A 162 7.10 -36.10 -3.50
CA GLN A 162 6.74 -35.08 -4.48
C GLN A 162 5.83 -33.99 -3.92
N ILE A 163 4.89 -34.34 -3.03
CA ILE A 163 4.03 -33.36 -2.33
C ILE A 163 4.84 -32.50 -1.35
N SER A 164 5.94 -33.03 -0.81
CA SER A 164 6.85 -32.29 0.09
C SER A 164 7.77 -31.30 -0.63
N VAL A 165 7.99 -31.47 -1.94
CA VAL A 165 8.76 -30.55 -2.78
C VAL A 165 7.79 -29.51 -3.34
N PRO A 166 8.17 -28.24 -3.54
CA PRO A 166 7.27 -27.23 -4.08
C PRO A 166 6.63 -27.66 -5.40
N GLY A 167 5.37 -28.11 -5.33
CA GLY A 167 4.30 -28.03 -6.33
C GLY A 167 4.47 -28.72 -7.68
N VAL A 168 5.61 -29.30 -8.02
CA VAL A 168 5.84 -29.88 -9.36
C VAL A 168 5.89 -31.40 -9.28
N PHE A 169 4.79 -32.04 -9.69
CA PHE A 169 4.76 -33.49 -9.91
C PHE A 169 5.85 -33.88 -10.91
N THR A 170 6.84 -34.64 -10.44
CA THR A 170 7.94 -35.12 -11.27
C THR A 170 7.76 -36.61 -11.47
N ALA A 171 7.31 -37.05 -12.64
CA ALA A 171 7.09 -38.48 -12.90
C ALA A 171 8.36 -39.31 -12.56
N PRO A 172 8.23 -40.45 -11.86
CA PRO A 172 9.38 -41.25 -11.47
C PRO A 172 10.13 -41.75 -12.69
N LYS A 173 11.46 -41.52 -12.75
CA LYS A 173 12.30 -42.00 -13.84
C LYS A 173 12.33 -43.53 -13.82
N ARG A 174 11.81 -44.16 -14.88
CA ARG A 174 11.86 -45.61 -15.08
C ARG A 174 13.31 -46.08 -15.04
N LYS A 175 13.72 -46.82 -14.01
CA LYS A 175 15.06 -47.42 -13.93
C LYS A 175 15.24 -48.36 -15.12
N GLN A 176 16.07 -47.97 -16.10
CA GLN A 176 16.51 -48.86 -17.15
C GLN A 176 17.24 -50.04 -16.49
N LYS A 177 16.75 -51.27 -16.75
CA LYS A 177 17.50 -52.50 -16.48
C LYS A 177 18.86 -52.35 -17.16
N LYS A 178 19.94 -52.21 -16.38
CA LYS A 178 21.30 -52.43 -16.89
C LYS A 178 21.34 -53.90 -17.35
N GLY A 179 21.42 -54.10 -18.66
CA GLY A 179 21.71 -55.40 -19.24
C GLY A 179 23.02 -55.91 -18.66
N GLY A 180 22.99 -57.12 -18.11
CA GLY A 180 24.20 -57.85 -17.77
C GLY A 180 24.94 -58.21 -19.04
N ASN A 181 26.25 -58.02 -18.99
CA ASN A 181 27.21 -58.77 -19.79
C ASN A 181 28.08 -59.55 -18.82
#